data_AF-A0AAV6XVB6-F1
#
_entry.id   AF-A0AAV6XVB6-F1
#
_cell.length_a   1.000
_cell.length_b   1.000
_cell.length_c   1.000
_cell.angle_alpha   90.00
_cell.angle_beta   90.00
_cell.angle_gamma   90.00
#
_symmetry.space_group_name_H-M   'P 1'
#
loop_
_entity.id
_entity.type
_entity.pdbx_description
1 polymer ?
#
loop_
_entity_poly.entity_id
_entity_poly.type
_entity_poly.pdbx_seq_one_letter_code
_entity_poly.pdbx_strand_id
1 'polypeptide(L)'
;MPKYKDEPPAVRVYTVCDESKYLIVRNVPSLGCGDELWKLFSTYGQVEECKPMDAEECEAYTDVYWIKFHQFNNARFAKRKLDESVFLGNRLQVSYAPQYESLFDTKEKLEGRRKEVLARLNPRRSKGPSDSTTGHVSTPLLKDTLPATSSLAQRQLSESQSDSGTGGHTSSMLLVPSDKEYFPSQSMNQTVHLVREKLNKIQSGAEHIEAGSSKRTRVDNRRRI
;
A
#
# COMPACT_ATOMS: atom_id res chain seq x y z
N MET A 1 21.58 38.07 -11.31
CA MET A 1 20.85 38.14 -10.02
C MET A 1 19.37 37.96 -10.37
N PRO A 2 18.62 37.08 -9.68
CA PRO A 2 18.57 36.96 -8.23
C PRO A 2 19.13 35.66 -7.64
N LYS A 3 19.73 35.81 -6.46
CA LYS A 3 20.08 34.76 -5.50
C LYS A 3 18.81 34.33 -4.75
N TYR A 4 18.60 33.02 -4.61
CA TYR A 4 17.95 32.41 -3.44
C TYR A 4 18.44 30.96 -3.30
N LYS A 5 19.64 30.78 -2.75
CA LYS A 5 20.07 29.49 -2.16
C LYS A 5 20.25 29.57 -0.63
N ASP A 6 19.76 30.65 -0.02
CA ASP A 6 19.77 30.90 1.42
C ASP A 6 18.35 30.97 2.01
N GLU A 7 17.36 30.36 1.34
CA GLU A 7 16.07 30.15 2.00
C GLU A 7 16.26 29.02 3.02
N PRO A 8 16.00 29.24 4.32
CA PRO A 8 16.10 28.19 5.32
C PRO A 8 15.23 27.01 4.87
N PRO A 9 15.64 25.75 5.11
CA PRO A 9 14.90 24.58 4.66
C PRO A 9 13.44 24.67 5.12
N ALA A 10 12.55 25.07 4.23
CA ALA A 10 11.14 25.12 4.53
C ALA A 10 10.66 23.68 4.73
N VAL A 11 9.92 23.43 5.80
CA VAL A 11 9.30 22.12 6.03
C VAL A 11 8.27 21.91 4.92
N ARG A 12 8.68 21.21 3.86
CA ARG A 12 7.79 20.81 2.78
C ARG A 12 7.20 19.45 3.09
N VAL A 13 5.88 19.37 3.09
CA VAL A 13 5.18 18.08 3.16
C VAL A 13 5.43 17.37 1.84
N TYR A 14 6.06 16.20 1.92
CA TYR A 14 6.32 15.37 0.75
C TYR A 14 5.26 14.29 0.62
N THR A 15 4.62 14.22 -0.54
CA THR A 15 3.53 13.31 -0.85
C THR A 15 3.88 12.45 -2.06
N VAL A 16 3.05 11.44 -2.31
CA VAL A 16 3.17 10.57 -3.49
C VAL A 16 2.96 11.34 -4.79
N CYS A 17 2.31 12.50 -4.74
CA CYS A 17 2.13 13.39 -5.88
C CYS A 17 3.42 14.13 -6.27
N ASP A 18 4.34 14.33 -5.31
CA ASP A 18 5.63 15.00 -5.53
C ASP A 18 6.70 14.04 -6.08
N GLU A 19 6.45 12.74 -6.01
CA GLU A 19 7.26 11.71 -6.64
C GLU A 19 6.79 11.51 -8.10
N SER A 20 7.71 11.16 -8.99
CA SER A 20 7.42 10.86 -10.40
C SER A 20 8.42 9.86 -10.98
N LYS A 21 8.04 9.15 -12.05
CA LYS A 21 8.99 8.33 -12.83
C LYS A 21 9.85 9.16 -13.79
N TYR A 22 9.52 10.43 -13.93
CA TYR A 22 10.21 11.42 -14.74
C TYR A 22 11.11 12.26 -13.82
N LEU A 23 12.37 12.43 -14.21
CA LEU A 23 13.39 13.18 -13.49
C LEU A 23 13.97 14.27 -14.40
N ILE A 24 14.28 15.41 -13.80
CA ILE A 24 15.12 16.45 -14.39
C ILE A 24 16.45 16.45 -13.65
N VAL A 25 17.54 16.30 -14.39
CA VAL A 25 18.91 16.30 -13.89
C VAL A 25 19.60 17.56 -14.38
N ARG A 26 19.93 18.47 -13.44
CA ARG A 26 20.69 19.68 -13.72
C ARG A 26 22.15 19.52 -13.29
N ASN A 27 22.99 20.46 -13.72
CA ASN A 27 24.41 20.51 -13.43
C ASN A 27 25.21 19.36 -14.04
N VAL A 28 24.76 18.85 -15.19
CA VAL A 28 25.50 17.85 -15.98
C VAL A 28 26.56 18.58 -16.81
N PRO A 29 27.84 18.18 -16.86
CA PRO A 29 28.83 18.88 -17.68
C PRO A 29 28.47 18.88 -19.18
N SER A 30 28.60 20.01 -19.86
CA SER A 30 28.28 20.16 -21.29
C SER A 30 29.32 19.55 -22.24
N LEU A 31 29.89 18.41 -21.85
CA LEU A 31 30.90 17.65 -22.60
C LEU A 31 30.29 16.61 -23.54
N GLY A 32 28.95 16.62 -23.71
CA GLY A 32 28.24 15.59 -24.46
C GLY A 32 28.13 14.25 -23.72
N CYS A 33 28.11 14.28 -22.39
CA CYS A 33 28.15 13.07 -21.54
C CYS A 33 26.78 12.40 -21.30
N GLY A 34 25.87 12.52 -22.26
CA GLY A 34 24.52 11.97 -22.18
C GLY A 34 24.49 10.44 -22.10
N ASP A 35 25.44 9.77 -22.76
CA ASP A 35 25.56 8.32 -22.76
C ASP A 35 26.06 7.79 -21.41
N GLU A 36 27.05 8.45 -20.80
CA GLU A 36 27.50 8.11 -19.45
C GLU A 36 26.42 8.37 -18.42
N LEU A 37 25.65 9.45 -18.59
CA LEU A 37 24.51 9.75 -17.73
C LEU A 37 23.44 8.67 -17.86
N TRP A 38 23.06 8.29 -19.08
CA TRP A 38 22.11 7.20 -19.32
C TRP A 38 22.59 5.88 -18.70
N LYS A 39 23.87 5.54 -18.85
CA LYS A 39 24.47 4.35 -18.25
C LYS A 39 24.43 4.39 -16.72
N LEU A 40 24.72 5.54 -16.13
CA LEU A 40 24.66 5.75 -14.67
C LEU A 40 23.25 5.52 -14.13
N PHE A 41 22.24 6.16 -14.74
CA PHE A 41 20.85 6.01 -14.31
C PHE A 41 20.32 4.59 -14.55
N SER A 42 20.78 3.93 -15.61
CA SER A 42 20.42 2.54 -15.92
C SER A 42 20.88 1.53 -14.86
N THR A 43 21.89 1.86 -14.03
CA THR A 43 22.29 1.00 -12.90
C THR A 43 21.22 0.87 -11.82
N TYR A 44 20.29 1.83 -11.75
CA TYR A 44 19.19 1.87 -10.78
C TYR A 44 17.89 1.30 -11.31
N GLY A 45 17.84 0.93 -12.59
CA GLY A 45 16.70 0.30 -13.23
C GLY A 45 16.56 0.66 -14.70
N GLN A 46 15.57 0.06 -15.37
CA GLN A 46 15.33 0.28 -16.80
C GLN A 46 14.91 1.73 -17.09
N VAL A 47 15.74 2.45 -17.85
CA VAL A 47 15.49 3.79 -18.39
C VAL A 47 14.83 3.63 -19.76
N GLU A 48 13.67 4.25 -19.96
CA GLU A 48 12.97 4.26 -21.24
C GLU A 48 13.56 5.30 -22.18
N GLU A 49 13.88 6.48 -21.65
CA GLU A 49 14.28 7.63 -22.46
C GLU A 49 15.15 8.60 -21.67
N CYS A 50 16.17 9.14 -22.32
CA CYS A 50 17.07 10.17 -21.80
C CYS A 50 17.30 11.21 -22.91
N LYS A 51 16.99 12.47 -22.65
CA LYS A 51 17.08 13.55 -23.64
C LYS A 51 17.64 14.83 -23.02
N PRO A 52 18.48 15.59 -23.72
CA PRO A 52 18.83 16.94 -23.30
C PRO A 52 17.59 17.85 -23.35
N MET A 53 17.50 18.79 -22.41
CA MET A 53 16.47 19.83 -22.34
C MET A 53 17.08 21.19 -22.68
N ASP A 54 16.97 21.59 -23.94
CA ASP A 54 17.51 22.87 -24.42
C ASP A 54 16.64 24.08 -24.03
N ALA A 55 15.42 23.84 -23.54
CA ALA A 55 14.45 24.88 -23.20
C ALA A 55 14.58 25.39 -21.76
N GLU A 56 15.35 24.72 -20.89
CA GLU A 56 15.65 25.23 -19.55
C GLU A 56 16.86 26.15 -19.59
N GLU A 57 16.88 27.19 -18.74
CA GLU A 57 18.02 28.08 -18.60
C GLU A 57 19.20 27.28 -18.01
N CYS A 58 20.09 26.82 -18.88
CA CYS A 58 21.32 26.14 -18.50
C CYS A 58 22.34 27.15 -17.94
N GLU A 59 22.99 26.81 -16.83
CA GLU A 59 24.19 27.53 -16.40
C GLU A 59 25.34 27.27 -17.38
N ALA A 60 26.28 28.21 -17.49
CA ALA A 60 27.41 28.07 -18.40
C ALA A 60 28.16 26.75 -18.16
N TYR A 61 28.48 26.05 -19.26
CA TYR A 61 29.20 24.76 -19.27
C TYR A 61 28.44 23.58 -18.63
N THR A 62 27.12 23.74 -18.41
CA THR A 62 26.26 22.68 -17.90
C THR A 62 25.05 22.49 -18.76
N ASP A 63 24.55 21.25 -18.79
CA ASP A 63 23.35 20.84 -19.49
C ASP A 63 22.30 20.34 -18.49
N VAL A 64 21.05 20.35 -18.93
CA VAL A 64 19.92 19.76 -18.23
C VAL A 64 19.42 18.57 -19.03
N TYR A 65 19.17 17.46 -18.34
CA TYR A 65 18.65 16.24 -18.96
C TYR A 65 17.30 15.87 -18.37
N TRP A 66 16.42 15.39 -19.24
CA TRP A 66 15.16 14.75 -18.91
C TRP A 66 15.32 13.24 -19.01
N ILE A 67 14.96 12.53 -17.94
CA ILE A 67 15.09 11.08 -17.85
C ILE A 67 13.73 10.48 -17.46
N LYS A 68 13.32 9.45 -18.20
CA LYS A 68 12.13 8.66 -17.95
C LYS A 68 12.49 7.23 -17.58
N PHE A 69 12.07 6.79 -16.40
CA PHE A 69 12.15 5.39 -16.02
C PHE A 69 10.91 4.61 -16.43
N HIS A 70 11.08 3.29 -16.64
CA HIS A 70 9.97 2.39 -16.83
C HIS A 70 9.11 2.27 -15.56
N GLN A 71 9.76 2.09 -14.42
CA GLN A 71 9.11 1.95 -13.12
C GLN A 71 9.38 3.16 -12.23
N PHE A 72 8.32 3.61 -11.56
CA PHE A 72 8.38 4.70 -10.58
C PHE A 72 9.33 4.43 -9.40
N ASN A 73 9.39 3.19 -8.92
CA ASN A 73 10.26 2.81 -7.81
C ASN A 73 11.75 3.01 -8.15
N ASN A 74 12.13 2.77 -9.41
CA ASN A 74 13.50 2.92 -9.89
C ASN A 74 13.88 4.41 -9.93
N ALA A 75 13.00 5.27 -10.44
CA ALA A 75 13.21 6.72 -10.39
C ALA A 75 13.37 7.23 -8.95
N ARG A 76 12.55 6.73 -8.02
CA ARG A 76 12.65 7.08 -6.60
C ARG A 76 14.00 6.68 -6.00
N PHE A 77 14.47 5.49 -6.34
CA PHE A 77 15.75 4.98 -5.87
C PHE A 77 16.92 5.75 -6.48
N ALA A 78 16.88 6.00 -7.80
CA ALA A 78 17.86 6.79 -8.53
C ALA A 78 17.97 8.21 -7.97
N LYS A 79 16.84 8.93 -7.81
CA LYS A 79 16.83 10.27 -7.19
C LYS A 79 17.48 10.23 -5.82
N ARG A 80 17.09 9.30 -4.95
CA ARG A 80 17.65 9.22 -3.59
C ARG A 80 19.15 8.96 -3.54
N LYS A 81 19.72 8.33 -4.57
CA LYS A 81 21.15 7.95 -4.62
C LYS A 81 22.02 8.92 -5.43
N LEU A 82 21.46 9.49 -6.48
CA LEU A 82 22.19 10.34 -7.42
C LEU A 82 22.02 11.82 -7.16
N ASP A 83 21.00 12.23 -6.41
CA ASP A 83 20.86 13.63 -6.01
C ASP A 83 22.06 14.05 -5.15
N GLU A 84 22.69 15.16 -5.55
CA GLU A 84 23.95 15.69 -5.04
C GLU A 84 25.20 14.79 -5.17
N SER A 85 25.09 13.68 -5.91
CA SER A 85 26.23 12.80 -6.21
C SER A 85 27.19 13.44 -7.20
N VAL A 86 28.47 13.09 -7.12
CA VAL A 86 29.50 13.62 -8.02
C VAL A 86 29.48 12.84 -9.34
N PHE A 87 29.30 13.56 -10.44
CA PHE A 87 29.37 13.07 -11.81
C PHE A 87 30.31 13.95 -12.62
N LEU A 88 31.43 13.38 -13.08
CA LEU A 88 32.44 14.07 -13.89
C LEU A 88 32.89 15.43 -13.31
N GLY A 89 33.03 15.48 -11.97
CA GLY A 89 33.46 16.68 -11.23
C GLY A 89 32.32 17.58 -10.72
N ASN A 90 31.11 17.44 -11.25
CA ASN A 90 29.96 18.24 -10.84
C ASN A 90 29.04 17.47 -9.89
N ARG A 91 28.37 18.17 -8.96
CA ARG A 91 27.32 17.57 -8.12
C ARG A 91 25.98 17.64 -8.84
N LEU A 92 25.43 16.49 -9.20
CA LEU A 92 24.14 16.43 -9.90
C LEU A 92 23.03 17.01 -9.03
N GLN A 93 22.07 17.69 -9.65
CA GLN A 93 20.86 18.14 -8.99
C GLN A 93 19.68 17.39 -9.61
N VAL A 94 19.09 16.45 -8.87
CA VAL A 94 18.04 15.56 -9.38
C VAL A 94 16.70 15.93 -8.77
N SER A 95 15.78 16.41 -9.60
CA SER A 95 14.43 16.79 -9.21
C SER A 95 13.38 15.93 -9.91
N TYR A 96 12.29 15.64 -9.22
CA TYR A 96 11.14 15.00 -9.84
C TYR A 96 10.41 15.97 -10.74
N ALA A 97 9.80 15.43 -11.80
CA ALA A 97 9.05 16.21 -12.76
C ALA A 97 7.64 15.63 -12.96
N PRO A 98 6.74 15.76 -11.96
CA PRO A 98 5.38 15.24 -12.05
C PRO A 98 4.54 15.90 -13.17
N GLN A 99 4.93 17.08 -13.64
CA GLN A 99 4.27 17.78 -14.76
C GLN A 99 4.35 17.03 -16.10
N TYR A 100 5.24 16.05 -16.25
CA TYR A 100 5.35 15.20 -17.45
C TYR A 100 4.58 13.87 -17.33
N GLU A 101 3.91 13.62 -16.22
CA GLU A 101 3.14 12.39 -16.05
C GLU A 101 1.91 12.36 -16.96
N SER A 102 1.69 11.22 -17.62
CA SER A 102 0.43 10.93 -18.27
C SER A 102 -0.62 10.45 -17.26
N LEU A 103 -1.90 10.49 -17.63
CA LEU A 103 -2.99 9.96 -16.81
C LEU A 103 -2.79 8.48 -16.43
N PHE A 104 -2.20 7.70 -17.34
CA PHE A 104 -1.86 6.31 -17.08
C PHE A 104 -0.80 6.18 -15.99
N ASP A 105 0.25 7.00 -16.07
CA ASP A 105 1.34 7.00 -15.10
C ASP A 105 0.84 7.39 -13.69
N THR A 106 0.02 8.43 -13.61
CA THR A 106 -0.59 8.85 -12.33
C THR A 106 -1.46 7.75 -11.76
N LYS A 107 -2.26 7.07 -12.59
CA LYS A 107 -3.10 5.93 -12.16
C LYS A 107 -2.25 4.79 -11.60
N GLU A 108 -1.22 4.36 -12.35
CA GLU A 108 -0.32 3.29 -11.94
C GLU A 108 0.37 3.62 -10.60
N LYS A 109 0.86 4.86 -10.46
CA LYS A 109 1.48 5.38 -9.23
C LYS A 109 0.54 5.27 -8.03
N LEU A 110 -0.69 5.74 -8.15
CA LEU A 110 -1.68 5.73 -7.06
C LEU A 110 -2.16 4.31 -6.72
N GLU A 111 -2.37 3.46 -7.71
CA GLU A 111 -2.71 2.06 -7.49
C GLU A 111 -1.57 1.29 -6.82
N GLY A 112 -0.33 1.51 -7.26
CA GLY A 112 0.87 0.95 -6.64
C GLY A 112 0.98 1.35 -5.17
N ARG A 113 0.77 2.63 -4.87
CA ARG A 113 0.75 3.12 -3.49
C ARG A 113 -0.36 2.48 -2.66
N ARG A 114 -1.58 2.38 -3.20
CA ARG A 114 -2.72 1.76 -2.51
C ARG A 114 -2.42 0.31 -2.15
N LYS A 115 -1.84 -0.46 -3.08
CA LYS A 115 -1.42 -1.85 -2.85
C LYS A 115 -0.35 -1.95 -1.76
N GLU A 116 0.67 -1.08 -1.81
CA GLU A 116 1.75 -1.04 -0.81
C GLU A 116 1.21 -0.75 0.59
N VAL A 117 0.33 0.25 0.72
CA VAL A 117 -0.30 0.61 2.00
C VAL A 117 -1.14 -0.55 2.54
N LEU A 118 -1.95 -1.19 1.68
CA LEU A 118 -2.78 -2.33 2.06
C LEU A 118 -1.96 -3.55 2.50
N ALA A 119 -0.83 -3.79 1.84
CA ALA A 119 0.09 -4.87 2.19
C ALA A 119 0.73 -4.65 3.57
N ARG A 120 1.10 -3.39 3.90
CA ARG A 120 1.64 -3.03 5.22
C ARG A 120 0.60 -3.13 6.33
N LEU A 121 -0.66 -2.82 6.04
CA LEU A 121 -1.77 -2.94 6.99
C LEU A 121 -2.16 -4.40 7.28
N ASN A 122 -1.86 -5.34 6.37
CA ASN A 122 -2.22 -6.76 6.50
C ASN A 122 -1.00 -7.69 6.50
N PRO A 123 -0.12 -7.64 7.54
CA PRO A 123 1.12 -8.42 7.58
C PRO A 123 0.89 -9.94 7.64
N ARG A 124 -0.34 -10.40 7.94
CA ARG A 124 -0.67 -11.83 8.10
C ARG A 124 -0.81 -12.60 6.78
N ARG A 125 -0.89 -11.92 5.62
CA ARG A 125 -1.06 -12.57 4.30
C ARG A 125 0.24 -12.74 3.50
N SER A 126 1.37 -12.17 3.93
CA SER A 126 2.64 -12.23 3.18
C SER A 126 3.56 -13.41 3.54
N LYS A 127 3.13 -14.29 4.46
CA LYS A 127 3.78 -15.59 4.73
C LYS A 127 2.87 -16.73 4.27
N GLY A 128 2.80 -16.94 2.95
CA GLY A 128 2.36 -18.21 2.37
C GLY A 128 3.60 -19.10 2.14
N PRO A 129 3.51 -20.42 2.30
CA PRO A 129 4.64 -21.31 2.02
C PRO A 129 4.94 -21.29 0.52
N SER A 130 6.16 -20.90 0.17
CA SER A 130 6.70 -21.02 -1.19
C SER A 130 7.02 -22.49 -1.46
N ASP A 131 6.07 -23.20 -2.07
CA ASP A 131 6.31 -24.53 -2.63
C ASP A 131 6.93 -24.35 -4.03
N SER A 132 8.26 -24.42 -4.12
CA SER A 132 8.99 -24.50 -5.38
C SER A 132 9.47 -25.93 -5.58
N THR A 133 8.77 -26.70 -6.41
CA THR A 133 9.22 -28.00 -6.92
C THR A 133 9.57 -27.90 -8.41
N THR A 134 10.54 -28.73 -8.83
CA THR A 134 11.17 -28.93 -10.16
C THR A 134 12.44 -28.09 -10.40
N GLY A 135 13.63 -28.64 -10.67
CA GLY A 135 14.02 -30.03 -10.91
C GLY A 135 15.54 -30.28 -10.74
N HIS A 136 15.85 -31.57 -10.62
CA HIS A 136 17.13 -32.25 -10.42
C HIS A 136 18.35 -31.77 -11.26
N VAL A 137 19.52 -31.65 -10.61
CA VAL A 137 20.82 -32.16 -11.10
C VAL A 137 21.60 -32.74 -9.90
N SER A 138 22.23 -33.90 -10.12
CA SER A 138 22.76 -34.82 -9.11
C SER A 138 24.19 -34.52 -8.62
N THR A 139 24.42 -34.81 -7.31
CA THR A 139 25.60 -35.42 -6.63
C THR A 139 26.89 -34.61 -6.36
N PRO A 140 27.75 -34.99 -5.36
CA PRO A 140 27.45 -35.54 -4.01
C PRO A 140 28.38 -35.04 -2.84
N LEU A 141 28.01 -35.42 -1.60
CA LEU A 141 28.86 -35.73 -0.41
C LEU A 141 29.49 -34.52 0.36
N LEU A 142 29.25 -34.32 1.67
CA LEU A 142 29.77 -35.10 2.82
C LEU A 142 28.85 -35.08 4.06
N LYS A 143 29.03 -36.12 4.87
CA LYS A 143 28.29 -36.53 6.07
C LYS A 143 28.65 -35.69 7.31
N ASP A 144 27.71 -35.56 8.25
CA ASP A 144 27.91 -35.89 9.68
C ASP A 144 26.58 -35.96 10.49
N THR A 145 26.08 -37.19 10.64
CA THR A 145 25.62 -37.93 11.84
C THR A 145 25.06 -37.22 13.12
N LEU A 146 23.71 -37.28 13.27
CA LEU A 146 22.84 -37.78 14.40
C LEU A 146 22.65 -36.99 15.75
N PRO A 147 21.60 -37.28 16.57
CA PRO A 147 20.19 -37.69 16.29
C PRO A 147 19.06 -37.10 17.22
N ALA A 148 17.80 -37.43 16.86
CA ALA A 148 16.58 -37.61 17.70
C ALA A 148 15.84 -36.34 18.19
N THR A 149 14.50 -36.22 18.26
CA THR A 149 13.40 -37.16 18.60
C THR A 149 12.03 -36.67 18.10
N SER A 150 11.10 -37.62 17.82
CA SER A 150 9.61 -37.57 17.96
C SER A 150 8.80 -36.46 17.25
N SER A 151 7.62 -36.67 16.66
CA SER A 151 6.72 -37.83 16.52
C SER A 151 5.61 -37.44 15.54
N LEU A 152 5.10 -38.46 14.85
CA LEU A 152 3.92 -38.50 13.99
C LEU A 152 2.68 -37.84 14.59
N ALA A 153 1.92 -37.11 13.75
CA ALA A 153 0.45 -37.12 13.79
C ALA A 153 -0.11 -36.71 12.42
N GLN A 154 -0.31 -37.73 11.62
CA GLN A 154 -1.08 -37.80 10.39
C GLN A 154 -2.56 -37.49 10.68
N ARG A 155 -3.22 -36.62 9.90
CA ARG A 155 -4.67 -36.74 9.71
C ARG A 155 -5.14 -36.16 8.38
N GLN A 156 -5.83 -37.04 7.67
CA GLN A 156 -6.38 -36.94 6.33
C GLN A 156 -7.69 -36.16 6.28
N LEU A 157 -7.94 -35.61 5.07
CA LEU A 157 -9.19 -35.58 4.28
C LEU A 157 -10.53 -35.23 4.96
N SER A 158 -11.21 -34.22 4.40
CA SER A 158 -12.51 -34.44 3.73
C SER A 158 -13.02 -33.17 3.04
N GLU A 159 -13.12 -33.21 1.71
CA GLU A 159 -14.04 -32.41 0.91
C GLU A 159 -15.49 -32.69 1.31
N SER A 160 -16.36 -31.69 1.19
CA SER A 160 -17.79 -31.88 0.95
C SER A 160 -18.33 -30.70 0.15
N GLN A 161 -18.77 -31.00 -1.07
CA GLN A 161 -19.58 -30.17 -1.97
C GLN A 161 -21.06 -30.18 -1.53
N SER A 162 -21.88 -29.44 -2.28
CA SER A 162 -23.36 -29.34 -2.30
C SER A 162 -23.92 -28.12 -1.54
N ASP A 163 -24.95 -27.41 -1.98
CA ASP A 163 -25.69 -27.31 -3.25
C ASP A 163 -26.58 -26.05 -3.14
N SER A 164 -27.02 -25.57 -4.29
CA SER A 164 -27.98 -24.52 -4.62
C SER A 164 -29.36 -24.59 -3.93
N GLY A 165 -30.05 -23.44 -3.85
CA GLY A 165 -31.47 -23.40 -3.46
C GLY A 165 -32.05 -22.03 -3.08
N THR A 166 -32.58 -21.33 -4.09
CA THR A 166 -33.62 -20.28 -4.14
C THR A 166 -34.44 -19.87 -2.90
N GLY A 167 -34.84 -18.59 -2.86
CA GLY A 167 -36.18 -18.19 -2.36
C GLY A 167 -36.19 -17.06 -1.33
N GLY A 168 -36.89 -15.97 -1.62
CA GLY A 168 -36.88 -14.73 -0.85
C GLY A 168 -37.86 -14.62 0.32
N HIS A 169 -37.68 -13.49 1.02
CA HIS A 169 -38.58 -12.74 1.90
C HIS A 169 -38.61 -13.04 3.40
N THR A 170 -38.51 -11.91 4.12
CA THR A 170 -38.72 -11.64 5.55
C THR A 170 -37.51 -11.87 6.46
N SER A 171 -36.84 -10.77 6.81
CA SER A 171 -35.94 -10.68 7.97
C SER A 171 -36.73 -10.91 9.25
N SER A 172 -36.96 -12.16 9.59
CA SER A 172 -37.09 -12.58 10.97
C SER A 172 -35.68 -12.70 11.52
N MET A 173 -35.33 -11.93 12.55
CA MET A 173 -34.04 -12.03 13.22
C MET A 173 -33.83 -13.49 13.64
N LEU A 174 -32.94 -14.19 12.94
CA LEU A 174 -32.51 -15.52 13.33
C LEU A 174 -31.96 -15.41 14.76
N LEU A 175 -32.65 -16.06 15.71
CA LEU A 175 -32.16 -16.22 17.06
C LEU A 175 -30.88 -17.06 16.97
N VAL A 176 -29.74 -16.39 16.95
CA VAL A 176 -28.44 -17.04 16.83
C VAL A 176 -28.18 -17.81 18.12
N PRO A 177 -27.84 -19.12 18.06
CA PRO A 177 -27.55 -19.93 19.24
C PRO A 177 -26.48 -19.28 20.13
N SER A 178 -26.71 -19.31 21.44
CA SER A 178 -25.95 -18.61 22.50
C SER A 178 -24.44 -18.89 22.47
N ASP A 179 -24.03 -20.08 22.02
CA ASP A 179 -22.71 -20.62 22.38
C ASP A 179 -21.69 -20.62 21.23
N LYS A 180 -21.90 -19.81 20.19
CA LYS A 180 -20.93 -19.69 19.09
C LYS A 180 -19.90 -18.59 19.36
N GLU A 181 -18.64 -18.99 19.53
CA GLU A 181 -17.48 -18.09 19.45
C GLU A 181 -17.38 -17.50 18.04
N TYR A 182 -17.49 -16.17 17.94
CA TYR A 182 -17.53 -15.47 16.65
C TYR A 182 -16.14 -15.04 16.18
N PHE A 183 -15.22 -14.84 17.12
CA PHE A 183 -13.87 -14.36 16.85
C PHE A 183 -12.79 -15.35 17.30
N PRO A 184 -11.62 -15.39 16.64
CA PRO A 184 -10.48 -16.21 17.10
C PRO A 184 -9.84 -15.76 18.44
N SER A 185 -10.28 -14.62 19.01
CA SER A 185 -9.77 -14.06 20.26
C SER A 185 -10.80 -14.22 21.37
N GLN A 186 -10.42 -14.90 22.46
CA GLN A 186 -11.28 -15.11 23.63
C GLN A 186 -11.74 -13.80 24.27
N SER A 187 -10.88 -12.77 24.33
CA SER A 187 -11.22 -11.46 24.91
C SER A 187 -12.32 -10.75 24.11
N MET A 188 -12.30 -10.87 22.78
CA MET A 188 -13.34 -10.26 21.95
C MET A 188 -14.67 -11.00 22.08
N ASN A 189 -14.66 -12.33 22.17
CA ASN A 189 -15.87 -13.11 22.43
C ASN A 189 -16.46 -12.77 23.80
N GLN A 190 -15.64 -12.64 24.86
CA GLN A 190 -16.11 -12.21 26.19
C GLN A 190 -16.80 -10.85 26.15
N THR A 191 -16.27 -9.89 25.38
CA THR A 191 -16.87 -8.56 25.22
C THR A 191 -18.24 -8.66 24.53
N VAL A 192 -18.37 -9.51 23.50
CA VAL A 192 -19.65 -9.75 22.80
C VAL A 192 -20.68 -10.37 23.75
N HIS A 193 -20.29 -11.34 24.57
CA HIS A 193 -21.16 -11.91 25.59
C HIS A 193 -21.65 -10.84 26.57
N LEU A 194 -20.75 -10.01 27.10
CA LEU A 194 -21.11 -8.94 28.04
C LEU A 194 -22.09 -7.91 27.43
N VAL A 195 -21.89 -7.52 26.18
CA VAL A 195 -22.80 -6.59 25.48
C VAL A 195 -24.18 -7.22 25.29
N ARG A 196 -24.24 -8.50 24.88
CA ARG A 196 -25.50 -9.22 24.69
C ARG A 196 -26.27 -9.41 26.00
N GLU A 197 -25.59 -9.76 27.09
CA GLU A 197 -26.22 -9.84 28.42
C GLU A 197 -26.82 -8.50 28.84
N LYS A 198 -26.11 -7.40 28.60
CA LYS A 198 -26.63 -6.06 28.87
C LYS A 198 -27.86 -5.74 28.03
N LEU A 199 -27.86 -6.09 26.73
CA LEU A 199 -29.02 -5.88 25.86
C LEU A 199 -30.23 -6.72 26.31
N ASN A 200 -30.02 -7.99 26.66
CA ASN A 200 -31.08 -8.85 27.18
C ASN A 200 -31.66 -8.33 28.50
N LYS A 201 -30.81 -7.76 29.36
CA LYS A 201 -31.24 -7.11 30.62
C LYS A 201 -32.06 -5.84 30.38
N ILE A 202 -31.74 -5.08 29.34
CA ILE A 202 -32.52 -3.91 28.94
C ILE A 202 -33.87 -4.34 28.37
N GLN A 203 -33.89 -5.37 27.52
CA GLN A 203 -35.12 -5.86 26.89
C GLN A 203 -36.09 -6.46 27.91
N SER A 204 -35.59 -7.28 28.85
CA SER A 204 -36.38 -7.80 29.97
C SER A 204 -36.83 -6.70 30.95
N GLY A 205 -36.05 -5.62 31.10
CA GLY A 205 -36.47 -4.44 31.87
C GLY A 205 -37.54 -3.59 31.18
N ALA A 206 -37.56 -3.55 29.85
CA ALA A 206 -38.52 -2.78 29.06
C ALA A 206 -39.92 -3.42 29.04
N GLU A 207 -40.02 -4.76 29.06
CA GLU A 207 -41.30 -5.47 29.14
C GLU A 207 -42.06 -5.19 30.44
N HIS A 208 -41.39 -4.72 31.50
CA HIS A 208 -42.01 -4.32 32.77
C HIS A 208 -42.58 -2.88 32.76
N ILE A 209 -42.24 -2.04 31.77
CA ILE A 209 -42.69 -0.62 31.71
C ILE A 209 -43.86 -0.42 30.73
N GLU A 210 -44.03 -1.29 29.73
CA GLU A 210 -45.14 -1.16 28.76
C GLU A 210 -46.55 -1.48 29.32
N ALA A 211 -46.68 -2.00 30.54
CA ALA A 211 -47.98 -2.21 31.18
C ALA A 211 -48.69 -0.91 31.61
N GLY A 212 -48.07 0.27 31.48
CA GLY A 212 -48.68 1.51 31.95
C GLY A 212 -48.22 2.77 31.23
N SER A 213 -48.66 3.03 30.00
CA SER A 213 -48.68 4.41 29.47
C SER A 213 -49.66 4.59 28.31
N SER A 214 -50.86 5.07 28.63
CA SER A 214 -51.91 5.48 27.69
C SER A 214 -51.51 6.72 26.88
N LYS A 215 -51.77 6.65 25.58
CA LYS A 215 -51.49 7.65 24.52
C LYS A 215 -52.08 9.04 24.83
N ARG A 216 -51.31 10.11 24.60
CA ARG A 216 -51.84 11.45 24.28
C ARG A 216 -51.25 11.95 22.97
N THR A 217 -52.12 12.19 22.00
CA THR A 217 -51.82 12.72 20.66
C THR A 217 -51.58 14.24 20.74
N ARG A 218 -50.46 14.71 20.20
CA ARG A 218 -50.10 16.14 20.10
C ARG A 218 -50.53 16.68 18.73
N VAL A 219 -51.39 17.70 18.73
CA VAL A 219 -51.87 18.39 17.52
C VAL A 219 -50.84 19.44 17.08
N ASP A 220 -50.50 19.47 15.80
CA ASP A 220 -49.55 20.40 15.17
C ASP A 220 -50.29 21.57 14.51
N ASN A 221 -50.00 22.80 14.96
CA ASN A 221 -50.65 24.04 14.50
C ASN A 221 -49.65 24.94 13.77
N ARG A 222 -49.34 24.67 12.49
CA ARG A 222 -48.60 25.62 11.66
C ARG A 222 -49.54 26.41 10.74
N ARG A 223 -49.76 27.68 11.11
CA ARG A 223 -50.33 28.74 10.26
C ARG A 223 -49.34 29.10 9.15
N ARG A 224 -49.90 29.30 7.96
CA ARG A 224 -49.26 29.81 6.74
C ARG A 224 -49.25 31.35 6.78
N ILE A 225 -48.09 31.97 6.59
CA ILE A 225 -47.92 33.27 5.92
C ILE A 225 -46.71 33.12 5.02
#